data_AF-A0AAD1ITE5-F1
#
_entry.id   AF-A0AAD1ITE5-F1
#
_cell.length_a   1.000
_cell.length_b   1.000
_cell.length_c   1.000
_cell.angle_alpha   90.00
_cell.angle_beta   90.00
_cell.angle_gamma   90.00
#
_symmetry.space_group_name_H-M   'P 1'
#
loop_
_entity.id
_entity.type
_entity.pdbx_description
1 polymer ?
#
loop_
_entity_poly.entity_id
_entity_poly.type
_entity_poly.pdbx_seq_one_letter_code
_entity_poly.pdbx_strand_id
1 'polypeptide(L)'
;MTTPTATPSVDPFHDFWLPDYCPRCNPAGHHADRCVRLATQTEPDAVTWRGGRGLVCDYVCDGCGHQWRRADLWTAECAGFNPKQRRAA
;
A
#
# COMPACT_ATOMS: atom_id res chain seq x y z
N MET A 1 -11.37 -23.45 29.06
CA MET A 1 -10.82 -22.17 28.56
C MET A 1 -10.67 -22.33 27.06
N THR A 2 -11.55 -21.71 26.27
CA THR A 2 -11.55 -21.82 24.81
C THR A 2 -10.94 -20.54 24.27
N THR A 3 -9.72 -20.63 23.74
CA THR A 3 -9.04 -19.49 23.12
C THR A 3 -9.73 -19.18 21.79
N PRO A 4 -10.10 -17.93 21.48
CA PRO A 4 -10.63 -17.58 20.17
C PRO A 4 -9.50 -17.68 19.14
N THR A 5 -9.64 -18.59 18.17
CA THR A 5 -8.83 -18.63 16.96
C THR A 5 -9.07 -17.35 16.19
N ALA A 6 -8.08 -16.47 16.11
CA ALA A 6 -8.12 -15.30 15.26
C ALA A 6 -8.20 -15.78 13.79
N THR A 7 -9.28 -15.44 13.11
CA THR A 7 -9.39 -15.62 11.66
C THR A 7 -8.23 -14.85 11.02
N PRO A 8 -7.38 -15.47 10.18
CA PRO A 8 -6.38 -14.71 9.45
C PRO A 8 -7.11 -13.67 8.60
N SER A 9 -6.81 -12.39 8.85
CA SER A 9 -7.25 -11.32 7.96
C SER A 9 -6.55 -11.55 6.63
N VAL A 10 -7.31 -11.99 5.63
CA VAL A 10 -6.81 -12.08 4.26
C VAL A 10 -6.71 -10.64 3.77
N ASP A 11 -5.51 -10.08 3.89
CA ASP A 11 -5.19 -8.78 3.32
C ASP A 11 -5.42 -8.87 1.79
N PRO A 12 -6.27 -8.02 1.19
CA PRO A 12 -6.51 -8.02 -0.26
C PRO A 12 -5.25 -7.73 -1.10
N PHE A 13 -4.14 -7.44 -0.44
CA PHE A 13 -2.86 -7.04 -0.99
C PHE A 13 -1.72 -8.01 -0.71
N HIS A 14 -2.01 -9.25 -0.29
CA HIS A 14 -0.99 -10.18 0.24
C HIS A 14 0.19 -10.50 -0.70
N ASP A 15 0.03 -10.32 -2.02
CA ASP A 15 1.06 -10.59 -3.03
C ASP A 15 1.93 -9.37 -3.34
N PHE A 16 1.49 -8.17 -2.95
CA PHE A 16 2.11 -6.93 -3.38
C PHE A 16 2.58 -6.09 -2.20
N TRP A 17 3.71 -5.42 -2.38
CA TRP A 17 4.30 -4.56 -1.36
C TRP A 17 3.79 -3.12 -1.46
N LEU A 18 3.03 -2.68 -0.45
CA LEU A 18 2.42 -1.33 -0.37
C LEU A 18 1.59 -0.92 -1.60
N PRO A 19 0.71 -1.78 -2.12
CA PRO A 19 0.01 -1.51 -3.38
C PRO A 19 -1.05 -0.41 -3.27
N ASP A 20 -1.36 0.23 -4.39
CA ASP A 20 -2.54 1.05 -4.56
C ASP A 20 -3.25 0.65 -5.87
N TYR A 21 -4.48 1.10 -6.07
CA TYR A 21 -5.17 0.93 -7.35
C TYR A 21 -4.98 2.18 -8.20
N CYS A 22 -4.65 2.00 -9.49
CA CYS A 22 -4.54 3.14 -10.41
C CYS A 22 -5.88 3.92 -10.47
N PRO A 23 -5.93 5.20 -10.08
CA PRO A 23 -7.17 5.96 -10.00
C PRO A 23 -7.79 6.24 -11.38
N ARG A 24 -7.00 6.11 -12.45
CA ARG A 24 -7.47 6.27 -13.83
C ARG A 24 -8.11 5.00 -14.38
N CYS A 25 -7.49 3.84 -14.15
CA CYS A 25 -8.01 2.55 -14.62
C CYS A 25 -9.10 1.98 -13.69
N ASN A 26 -9.02 2.30 -12.39
CA ASN A 26 -9.95 1.85 -11.37
C ASN A 26 -10.33 3.00 -10.42
N PRO A 27 -11.25 3.89 -10.84
CA PRO A 27 -11.74 4.98 -9.99
C PRO A 27 -12.49 4.49 -8.73
N ALA A 28 -13.03 3.27 -8.76
CA ALA A 28 -13.72 2.68 -7.62
C ALA A 28 -12.76 2.06 -6.58
N GLY A 29 -11.47 1.98 -6.90
CA GLY A 29 -10.44 1.42 -6.04
C GLY A 29 -10.80 0.02 -5.52
N HIS A 30 -10.79 -0.13 -4.19
CA HIS A 30 -11.11 -1.39 -3.52
C HIS A 30 -12.55 -1.87 -3.74
N HIS A 31 -13.47 -0.99 -4.16
CA HIS A 31 -14.86 -1.35 -4.39
C HIS A 31 -15.13 -1.92 -5.80
N ALA A 32 -14.13 -1.91 -6.69
CA ALA A 32 -14.27 -2.53 -8.00
C ALA A 32 -14.39 -4.05 -7.90
N ASP A 33 -14.90 -4.65 -8.97
CA ASP A 33 -14.90 -6.10 -9.12
C ASP A 33 -13.47 -6.66 -9.07
N ARG A 34 -13.37 -7.95 -8.78
CA ARG A 34 -12.08 -8.61 -8.55
C ARG A 34 -11.15 -8.51 -9.76
N CYS A 35 -11.66 -8.60 -10.98
CA CYS A 35 -10.84 -8.58 -12.18
C CYS A 35 -10.21 -7.20 -12.37
N VAL A 36 -10.99 -6.13 -12.20
CA VAL A 36 -10.48 -4.76 -12.26
C VAL A 36 -9.48 -4.49 -11.14
N ARG A 37 -9.75 -4.94 -9.92
CA ARG A 37 -8.78 -4.79 -8.81
C ARG A 37 -7.45 -5.44 -9.13
N LEU A 38 -7.44 -6.71 -9.55
CA LEU A 38 -6.21 -7.42 -9.89
C LEU A 38 -5.46 -6.78 -11.05
N ALA A 39 -6.17 -6.25 -12.05
CA ALA A 39 -5.55 -5.63 -13.23
C ALA A 39 -5.00 -4.21 -12.96
N THR A 40 -5.43 -3.56 -11.89
CA THR A 40 -5.09 -2.15 -11.59
C THR A 40 -4.31 -1.97 -10.30
N GLN A 41 -4.11 -3.04 -9.55
CA GLN A 41 -3.24 -3.10 -8.38
C GLN A 41 -1.80 -2.86 -8.82
N THR A 42 -1.15 -1.88 -8.19
CA THR A 42 0.15 -1.37 -8.61
C THR A 42 1.04 -1.19 -7.38
N GLU A 43 2.27 -1.70 -7.44
CA GLU A 43 3.30 -1.43 -6.44
C GLU A 43 3.93 -0.05 -6.64
N PRO A 44 4.48 0.57 -5.58
CA PRO A 44 5.16 1.84 -5.73
C PRO A 44 6.52 1.65 -6.41
N ASP A 45 6.82 2.51 -7.38
CA ASP A 45 8.15 2.60 -8.01
C ASP A 45 9.17 3.24 -7.06
N ALA A 46 8.69 4.12 -6.16
CA ALA A 46 9.53 4.75 -5.16
C ALA A 46 8.79 4.96 -3.84
N VAL A 47 9.52 4.73 -2.74
CA VAL A 47 9.04 4.98 -1.38
C VAL A 47 9.99 5.97 -0.71
N THR A 48 9.45 7.10 -0.27
CA THR A 48 10.18 8.12 0.48
C THR A 48 9.67 8.19 1.91
N TRP A 49 10.58 8.00 2.87
CA TRP A 49 10.31 8.19 4.29
C TRP A 49 11.15 9.34 4.85
N ARG A 50 10.50 10.31 5.51
CA ARG A 50 11.16 11.50 6.09
C ARG A 50 11.30 11.44 7.63
N GLY A 51 11.26 10.24 8.22
CA GLY A 51 11.39 10.04 9.67
C GLY A 51 10.12 10.30 10.48
N GLY A 52 8.95 10.34 9.84
CA GLY A 52 7.64 10.51 10.47
C GLY A 52 6.82 9.21 10.55
N ARG A 53 5.51 9.31 10.82
CA ARG A 53 4.61 8.16 10.79
C ARG A 53 4.14 7.76 9.39
N GLY A 54 4.07 8.72 8.47
CA GLY A 54 3.59 8.47 7.11
C GLY A 54 4.71 8.13 6.13
N LEU A 55 4.34 7.45 5.07
CA LEU A 55 5.16 7.25 3.87
C LEU A 55 4.61 8.06 2.72
N VAL A 56 5.51 8.50 1.84
CA VAL A 56 5.14 8.99 0.53
C VAL A 56 5.52 7.92 -0.48
N CYS A 57 4.53 7.38 -1.18
CA CYS A 57 4.69 6.38 -2.21
C CYS A 57 4.36 7.01 -3.58
N ASP A 58 5.23 6.79 -4.55
CA ASP A 58 5.05 7.17 -5.94
C ASP A 58 4.78 5.91 -6.76
N TYR A 59 3.71 5.91 -7.55
CA TYR A 59 3.22 4.77 -8.32
C TYR A 59 3.18 5.10 -9.80
N VAL A 60 3.39 4.08 -10.64
CA VAL A 60 3.23 4.16 -12.09
C VAL A 60 2.43 2.96 -12.57
N CYS A 61 1.29 3.20 -13.23
CA CYS A 61 0.43 2.10 -13.69
C CYS A 61 1.03 1.44 -14.94
N ASP A 62 1.35 0.15 -14.87
CA ASP A 62 1.83 -0.63 -16.02
C ASP A 62 0.84 -0.69 -17.19
N GLY A 63 -0.47 -0.60 -16.89
CA GLY A 63 -1.52 -0.67 -17.91
C GLY A 63 -1.73 0.62 -18.71
N CYS A 64 -1.63 1.79 -18.07
CA CYS A 64 -1.95 3.08 -18.72
C CYS A 64 -0.85 4.15 -18.62
N GLY A 65 0.25 3.87 -17.92
CA GLY A 65 1.37 4.80 -17.68
C GLY A 65 1.04 5.97 -16.75
N HIS A 66 -0.15 6.01 -16.14
CA HIS A 66 -0.52 7.08 -15.22
C HIS A 66 0.34 7.02 -13.96
N GLN A 67 0.89 8.17 -13.57
CA GLN A 67 1.69 8.32 -12.36
C GLN A 67 0.88 9.03 -11.29
N TRP A 68 0.95 8.57 -10.04
CA TRP A 68 0.32 9.23 -8.92
C TRP A 68 1.14 9.07 -7.63
N ARG A 69 0.88 9.96 -6.69
CA ARG A 69 1.56 10.02 -5.40
C ARG A 69 0.54 9.88 -4.27
N ARG A 70 0.84 9.04 -3.27
CA ARG A 70 0.07 8.92 -2.03
C ARG A 70 0.95 9.19 -0.82
N ALA A 71 0.46 10.02 0.09
CA ALA A 71 1.13 10.34 1.36
C ALA A 71 0.29 9.90 2.58
N ASP A 72 -0.90 9.38 2.31
CA ASP A 72 -1.98 9.13 3.26
C ASP A 72 -2.35 7.65 3.37
N LEU A 73 -1.93 6.83 2.40
CA LEU A 73 -2.33 5.43 2.31
C LEU A 73 -1.52 4.51 3.25
N TRP A 74 -0.21 4.75 3.36
CA TRP A 74 0.71 3.85 4.04
C TRP A 74 1.46 4.53 5.18
N THR A 75 1.72 3.76 6.23
CA THR A 75 2.52 4.20 7.37
C THR A 75 3.95 3.65 7.27
N ALA A 76 4.88 4.28 7.96
CA ALA A 76 6.28 3.86 8.06
C ALA A 76 6.40 2.39 8.49
N GLU A 77 5.54 1.97 9.42
CA GLU A 77 5.50 0.60 9.93
C GLU A 77 5.08 -0.41 8.86
N CYS A 78 4.21 -0.03 7.92
CA CYS A 78 3.84 -0.88 6.78
C CYS A 78 5.04 -1.21 5.88
N ALA A 79 6.03 -0.31 5.78
CA ALA A 79 7.29 -0.56 5.08
C ALA A 79 8.39 -1.17 5.98
N GLY A 80 8.08 -1.53 7.22
CA GLY A 80 9.05 -2.05 8.18
C GLY A 80 9.93 -0.99 8.85
N PHE A 81 9.68 0.30 8.64
CA PHE A 81 10.39 1.35 9.35
C PHE A 81 9.83 1.53 10.76
N ASN A 82 10.73 1.64 11.75
CA ASN A 82 10.34 1.94 13.13
C ASN A 82 10.66 3.41 13.46
N PRO A 83 9.67 4.30 13.56
CA PRO A 83 9.89 5.72 13.86
C PRO A 83 10.51 5.97 15.24
N LYS A 84 10.43 5.01 16.17
CA LYS A 84 11.04 5.12 17.51
C LYS A 84 12.54 4.83 17.51
N GLN A 85 13.08 4.26 16.43
CA GLN A 85 14.52 4.01 16.28
C GLN A 85 15.24 5.17 15.59
N ARG A 86 15.00 6.41 16.02
CA ARG A 86 15.97 7.48 15.75
C ARG A 86 17.24 7.13 16.53
N ARG A 87 18.18 6.41 15.89
CA ARG A 87 19.57 6.44 16.35
C ARG A 87 19.99 7.90 16.34
N ALA A 88 20.29 8.43 17.52
CA ALA A 88 21.08 9.64 17.63
C ALA A 88 22.35 9.42 16.81
N ALA A 89 22.51 10.22 15.77
CA ALA A 89 23.78 10.34 15.05
C ALA A 89 24.65 11.35 15.82
#